data_AF-A0A1Q2ZTR0-F1
#
_entry.id   AF-A0A1Q2ZTR0-F1
#
_cell.length_a   1.000
_cell.length_b   1.000
_cell.length_c   1.000
_cell.angle_alpha   90.00
_cell.angle_beta   90.00
_cell.angle_gamma   90.00
#
_symmetry.space_group_name_H-M   'P 1'
#
loop_
_entity.id
_entity.type
_entity.pdbx_description
1 polymer ?
#
loop_
_entity_poly.entity_id
_entity_poly.type
_entity_poly.pdbx_seq_one_letter_code
_entity_poly.pdbx_strand_id
1 'polypeptide(L)'
;MVAYEDDDLMDYEEELPEFENEADLDEYLNDDEYELMNQLFPHVKKEMVDYQGWDNFALKKTIFETNFDPDESLKILKRSFKKKKSEE
;
A
#
# COMPACT_ATOMS: atom_id res chain seq x y z
N MET A 1 -36.99 19.11 21.36
CA MET A 1 -35.62 19.22 20.82
C MET A 1 -34.92 17.93 21.18
N VAL A 2 -34.65 17.08 20.20
CA VAL A 2 -33.90 15.83 20.43
C VAL A 2 -32.43 16.24 20.49
N ALA A 3 -31.83 16.08 21.67
CA ALA A 3 -30.39 16.17 21.85
C ALA A 3 -29.81 14.84 21.36
N TYR A 4 -29.09 14.87 20.25
CA TYR A 4 -28.26 13.75 19.83
C TYR A 4 -26.92 13.92 20.53
N GLU A 5 -26.63 12.99 21.44
CA GLU A 5 -25.31 12.81 22.02
C GLU A 5 -24.36 12.31 20.93
N ASP A 6 -23.22 12.97 20.91
CA ASP A 6 -22.00 12.76 20.16
C ASP A 6 -21.41 11.37 20.52
N ASP A 7 -21.51 10.35 19.64
CA ASP A 7 -20.56 9.20 19.61
C ASP A 7 -20.78 8.10 18.54
N ASP A 8 -21.50 8.34 17.45
CA ASP A 8 -21.30 7.54 16.22
C ASP A 8 -20.57 8.42 15.21
N LEU A 9 -19.34 8.80 15.57
CA LEU A 9 -18.31 9.05 14.58
C LEU A 9 -18.10 7.71 13.89
N MET A 10 -18.97 7.38 12.93
CA MET A 10 -18.68 6.34 11.97
C MET A 10 -17.36 6.78 11.36
N ASP A 11 -16.29 6.12 11.78
CA ASP A 11 -15.09 5.91 10.97
C ASP A 11 -15.67 5.37 9.66
N TYR A 12 -16.02 6.28 8.76
CA TYR A 12 -15.84 6.06 7.35
C TYR A 12 -14.33 5.92 7.22
N GLU A 13 -13.79 4.78 7.68
CA GLU A 13 -12.72 4.11 6.96
C GLU A 13 -13.30 4.06 5.56
N GLU A 14 -12.88 5.02 4.75
CA GLU A 14 -13.14 5.09 3.33
C GLU A 14 -12.48 3.81 2.82
N GLU A 15 -13.22 2.70 2.90
CA GLU A 15 -12.75 1.35 2.60
C GLU A 15 -12.29 1.44 1.17
N LEU A 16 -10.97 1.59 1.01
CA LEU A 16 -10.35 1.60 -0.30
C LEU A 16 -10.84 0.34 -1.01
N PRO A 17 -11.29 0.43 -2.27
CA PRO A 17 -11.79 -0.72 -2.99
C PRO A 17 -10.86 -1.91 -2.83
N GLU A 18 -11.41 -3.09 -2.54
CA GLU A 18 -10.59 -4.30 -2.51
C GLU A 18 -10.13 -4.59 -3.94
N PHE A 19 -8.88 -4.24 -4.23
CA PHE A 19 -8.25 -4.60 -5.50
C PHE A 19 -7.94 -6.10 -5.48
N GLU A 20 -8.36 -6.83 -6.52
CA GLU A 20 -8.02 -8.25 -6.65
C GLU A 20 -6.63 -8.41 -7.28
N ASN A 21 -6.26 -7.51 -8.22
CA ASN A 21 -5.02 -7.59 -8.98
C ASN A 21 -4.36 -6.23 -9.26
N GLU A 22 -3.12 -6.30 -9.76
CA GLU A 22 -2.35 -5.13 -10.21
C GLU A 22 -3.06 -4.33 -11.30
N ALA A 23 -3.76 -5.00 -12.22
CA ALA A 23 -4.49 -4.31 -13.29
C ALA A 23 -5.64 -3.45 -12.74
N ASP A 24 -6.38 -3.95 -11.73
CA ASP A 24 -7.51 -3.22 -11.14
C ASP A 24 -7.03 -1.96 -10.43
N LEU A 25 -5.87 -2.06 -9.76
CA LEU A 25 -5.23 -0.90 -9.14
C LEU A 25 -4.75 0.09 -10.20
N ASP A 26 -4.05 -0.39 -11.23
CA ASP A 26 -3.53 0.44 -12.32
C ASP A 26 -4.67 1.18 -13.08
N GLU A 27 -5.85 0.58 -13.22
CA GLU A 27 -7.05 1.20 -13.79
C GLU A 27 -7.71 2.25 -12.88
N TYR A 28 -7.53 2.12 -11.56
CA TYR A 28 -8.05 3.08 -10.58
C TYR A 28 -7.18 4.34 -10.49
N LEU A 29 -5.86 4.20 -10.66
CA LEU A 29 -4.93 5.31 -10.59
C LEU A 29 -5.20 6.32 -11.71
N ASN A 30 -5.15 7.61 -11.38
CA ASN A 30 -5.09 8.65 -12.40
C ASN A 30 -3.71 8.67 -13.10
N ASP A 31 -3.58 9.42 -14.20
CA ASP A 31 -2.33 9.48 -14.97
C ASP A 31 -1.12 9.91 -14.12
N ASP A 32 -1.29 10.90 -13.23
CA ASP A 32 -0.23 11.41 -12.35
C ASP A 32 0.17 10.37 -11.29
N GLU A 33 -0.81 9.69 -10.69
CA GLU A 33 -0.63 8.61 -9.71
C GLU A 33 0.02 7.38 -10.34
N TYR A 34 -0.35 7.06 -11.58
CA TYR A 34 0.24 5.96 -12.33
C TYR A 34 1.70 6.25 -12.65
N GLU A 35 2.03 7.49 -13.05
CA GLU A 35 3.42 7.92 -13.21
C GLU A 35 4.19 7.83 -11.88
N LEU A 36 3.60 8.31 -10.79
CA LEU A 36 4.22 8.27 -9.46
C LEU A 36 4.46 6.82 -8.99
N MET A 37 3.47 5.94 -9.19
CA MET A 37 3.60 4.50 -8.92
C MET A 37 4.78 3.91 -9.70
N ASN A 38 4.90 4.23 -10.99
CA ASN A 38 5.99 3.73 -11.83
C ASN A 38 7.38 4.27 -11.42
N GLN A 39 7.45 5.44 -10.78
CA GLN A 39 8.69 5.99 -10.23
C GLN A 39 9.08 5.32 -8.90
N LEU A 40 8.10 5.10 -8.02
CA LEU A 40 8.33 4.57 -6.67
C LEU A 40 8.47 3.05 -6.63
N PHE A 41 7.66 2.34 -7.40
CA PHE A 41 7.68 0.88 -7.47
C PHE A 41 9.09 0.27 -7.65
N PRO A 42 9.93 0.72 -8.61
CA PRO A 42 11.28 0.19 -8.75
C PRO A 42 12.20 0.53 -7.57
N HIS A 43 11.95 1.62 -6.85
CA HIS A 43 12.68 1.97 -5.64
C HIS A 43 12.31 1.02 -4.50
N VAL A 44 11.01 0.87 -4.22
CA VAL A 44 10.48 -0.03 -3.19
C VAL A 44 10.90 -1.47 -3.45
N LYS A 45 10.81 -1.92 -4.70
CA LYS A 45 11.22 -3.27 -5.11
C LYS A 45 12.70 -3.57 -4.85
N LYS A 46 13.60 -2.59 -5.03
CA LYS A 46 15.02 -2.75 -4.73
C LYS A 46 15.25 -2.98 -3.23
N GLU A 47 14.58 -2.20 -2.39
CA GLU A 47 14.66 -2.35 -0.93
C GLU A 47 14.04 -3.67 -0.43
N MET A 48 13.06 -4.18 -1.16
CA MET A 48 12.40 -5.45 -0.85
C MET A 48 13.12 -6.67 -1.42
N VAL A 49 14.19 -6.50 -2.22
CA VAL A 49 14.90 -7.64 -2.87
C VAL A 49 15.42 -8.69 -1.87
N ASP A 50 15.77 -8.25 -0.67
CA ASP A 50 16.27 -9.07 0.44
C ASP A 50 15.14 -9.73 1.26
N TYR A 51 13.89 -9.42 0.94
CA TYR A 51 12.69 -9.97 1.57
C TYR A 51 12.09 -11.06 0.67
N GLN A 52 11.33 -11.98 1.27
CA GLN A 52 10.65 -13.07 0.57
C GLN A 52 9.13 -12.94 0.69
N GLY A 53 8.43 -13.49 -0.29
CA GLY A 53 6.98 -13.62 -0.28
C GLY A 53 6.22 -12.36 -0.68
N TRP A 54 6.90 -11.31 -1.14
CA TRP A 54 6.24 -10.14 -1.72
C TRP A 54 5.95 -10.39 -3.20
N ASP A 55 4.80 -9.88 -3.65
CA ASP A 55 4.37 -9.86 -5.03
C ASP A 55 4.31 -8.42 -5.55
N ASN A 56 4.38 -8.24 -6.87
CA ASN A 56 4.31 -6.90 -7.47
C ASN A 56 3.03 -6.16 -7.05
N PHE A 57 1.90 -6.87 -7.02
CA PHE A 57 0.63 -6.32 -6.56
C PHE A 57 0.68 -5.85 -5.11
N ALA A 58 1.21 -6.66 -4.19
CA ALA A 58 1.33 -6.28 -2.79
C ALA A 58 2.20 -5.03 -2.60
N LEU A 59 3.31 -4.91 -3.34
CA LEU A 59 4.15 -3.72 -3.30
C LEU A 59 3.38 -2.47 -3.79
N LYS A 60 2.73 -2.54 -4.95
CA LYS A 60 1.96 -1.42 -5.51
C LYS A 60 0.78 -1.05 -4.62
N LYS A 61 0.04 -2.04 -4.11
CA LYS A 61 -1.07 -1.84 -3.18
C LYS A 61 -0.62 -1.07 -1.93
N THR A 62 0.48 -1.48 -1.31
CA THR A 62 0.98 -0.78 -0.12
C THR A 62 1.51 0.62 -0.44
N ILE A 63 2.11 0.86 -1.61
CA ILE A 63 2.48 2.22 -2.05
C ILE A 63 1.22 3.09 -2.16
N PHE A 64 0.15 2.56 -2.75
CA PHE A 64 -1.12 3.27 -2.86
C PHE A 64 -1.78 3.52 -1.50
N GLU A 65 -1.87 2.50 -0.63
CA GLU A 65 -2.43 2.61 0.73
C GLU A 65 -1.68 3.62 1.61
N THR A 66 -0.41 3.90 1.31
CA THR A 66 0.42 4.89 2.01
C THR A 66 0.49 6.23 1.29
N ASN A 67 -0.48 6.52 0.40
CA ASN A 67 -0.52 7.75 -0.39
C ASN A 67 0.80 8.06 -1.12
N PHE A 68 1.41 7.02 -1.69
CA PHE A 68 2.67 7.10 -2.42
C PHE A 68 3.87 7.55 -1.58
N ASP A 69 3.84 7.32 -0.26
CA ASP A 69 4.99 7.53 0.62
C ASP A 69 5.95 6.31 0.58
N PRO A 70 7.16 6.44 0.02
CA PRO A 70 8.12 5.33 -0.05
C PRO A 70 8.62 4.88 1.33
N ASP A 71 8.76 5.80 2.29
CA ASP A 71 9.28 5.48 3.62
C ASP A 71 8.23 4.73 4.44
N GLU A 72 6.97 5.17 4.36
CA GLU A 72 5.86 4.51 5.04
C GLU A 72 5.53 3.16 4.41
N SER A 73 5.45 3.09 3.07
CA SER A 73 5.24 1.81 2.37
C SER A 73 6.31 0.79 2.71
N LEU A 74 7.59 1.18 2.68
CA LEU A 74 8.69 0.28 3.05
C LEU A 74 8.60 -0.17 4.50
N LYS A 75 8.20 0.71 5.43
CA LYS A 75 8.04 0.35 6.83
C LYS A 75 6.95 -0.70 7.03
N ILE A 76 5.82 -0.58 6.32
CA ILE A 76 4.74 -1.57 6.34
C ILE A 76 5.20 -2.87 5.68
N LEU A 77 5.75 -2.79 4.46
CA LEU A 77 6.24 -3.95 3.71
C LEU A 77 7.32 -4.73 4.47
N LYS A 78 8.30 -4.05 5.07
CA LYS A 78 9.36 -4.69 5.87
C LYS A 78 8.83 -5.34 7.15
N ARG A 79 7.66 -4.92 7.66
CA ARG A 79 6.95 -5.56 8.78
C ARG A 79 6.11 -6.75 8.33
N SER A 80 5.45 -6.63 7.17
CA SER A 80 4.57 -7.66 6.62
C SER A 80 5.35 -8.84 6.03
N PHE A 81 6.47 -8.58 5.36
CA PHE A 81 7.26 -9.60 4.69
C PHE A 81 8.44 -10.07 5.54
N LYS A 82 8.69 -11.38 5.50
CA LYS A 82 9.84 -11.97 6.20
C LYS A 82 11.11 -11.66 5.41
N LYS A 83 12.10 -11.10 6.11
CA LYS A 83 13.45 -10.97 5.56
C LYS A 83 14.02 -12.36 5.30
N LYS A 84 14.70 -12.54 4.17
CA LYS A 84 15.45 -13.77 3.87
C LYS A 84 16.39 -14.02 5.05
N LYS A 85 16.29 -15.18 5.70
CA LYS A 85 17.37 -15.63 6.59
C LYS A 85 18.56 -15.88 5.69
N SER A 86 19.61 -15.07 5.84
CA SER A 86 20.94 -15.50 5.44
C SER A 86 21.24 -16.74 6.28
N GLU A 87 21.19 -17.93 5.70
CA GLU A 87 21.83 -19.10 6.30
C GLU A 87 23.34 -18.78 6.32
N GLU A 88 23.86 -18.56 7.52
CA GLU A 88 25.29 -18.59 7.83
C GLU A 88 25.77 -20.05 7.94
#